data_AF-A0A4Q3VY98-F1
#
_entry.id   AF-A0A4Q3VY98-F1
#
_cell.length_a   1.000
_cell.length_b   1.000
_cell.length_c   1.000
_cell.angle_alpha   90.00
_cell.angle_beta   90.00
_cell.angle_gamma   90.00
#
_symmetry.space_group_name_H-M   'P 1'
#
loop_
_entity.id
_entity.type
_entity.pdbx_description
1 polymer ?
#
loop_
_entity_poly.entity_id
_entity_poly.type
_entity_poly.pdbx_seq_one_letter_code
_entity_poly.pdbx_strand_id
1 'polypeptide(L)' 'EKIISVATKDPRYGYRRSFQQLNEHTLKEIEHFFRVYKELEEKAVEIHRFGDRDEAIELIRKYRTDVVQP' A
#
# COMPACT_ATOMS: atom_id res chain seq x y z
N GLU A 1 2.73 8.68 1.77
CA GLU A 1 1.99 7.41 1.90
C GLU A 1 2.44 6.40 0.85
N LYS A 2 2.01 5.14 0.93
CA LYS A 2 2.28 4.09 -0.07
C LYS A 2 1.00 3.30 -0.36
N ILE A 3 0.72 3.03 -1.64
CA ILE A 3 -0.45 2.26 -2.07
C ILE A 3 -0.07 0.78 -2.21
N ILE A 4 -0.89 -0.10 -1.64
CA ILE A 4 -0.82 -1.55 -1.87
C ILE A 4 -1.93 -1.92 -2.85
N SER A 5 -1.56 -2.60 -3.94
CA SER A 5 -2.49 -2.99 -5.00
C SER A 5 -2.24 -4.41 -5.48
N VAL A 6 -3.26 -5.02 -6.07
CA VAL A 6 -3.18 -6.34 -6.70
C VAL A 6 -3.44 -6.22 -8.20
N ALA A 7 -2.82 -7.11 -8.99
CA ALA A 7 -3.12 -7.22 -10.41
C ALA A 7 -4.49 -7.88 -10.62
N THR A 8 -5.39 -7.19 -11.32
CA THR A 8 -6.79 -7.65 -11.52
C THR A 8 -6.90 -8.91 -12.38
N LYS A 9 -5.94 -9.14 -13.27
CA LYS A 9 -5.88 -10.33 -14.15
C LYS A 9 -5.08 -11.50 -13.57
N ASP A 10 -4.48 -11.35 -12.39
CA ASP A 10 -3.78 -12.45 -11.73
C ASP A 10 -4.79 -13.31 -10.95
N PRO A 11 -5.00 -14.59 -11.30
CA PRO A 11 -5.99 -15.44 -10.62
C PRO A 11 -5.69 -15.65 -9.13
N ARG A 12 -4.45 -15.42 -8.67
CA ARG A 12 -4.05 -15.57 -7.26
C ARG A 12 -4.53 -14.41 -6.38
N TYR A 13 -4.74 -13.23 -6.98
CA TYR A 13 -4.97 -11.97 -6.24
C TYR A 13 -6.12 -11.12 -6.77
N GLY A 14 -6.52 -11.25 -8.03
CA GLY A 14 -7.44 -10.34 -8.71
C GLY A 14 -8.87 -10.29 -8.13
N TYR A 15 -9.25 -11.28 -7.33
CA TYR A 15 -10.52 -11.30 -6.59
C TYR A 15 -10.45 -10.56 -5.24
N ARG A 16 -9.26 -10.21 -4.74
CA ARG A 16 -9.12 -9.53 -3.45
C ARG A 16 -9.57 -8.07 -3.56
N ARG A 17 -10.23 -7.59 -2.52
CA ARG A 17 -10.84 -6.25 -2.42
C ARG A 17 -10.37 -5.47 -1.19
N SER A 18 -9.68 -6.11 -0.25
CA SER A 18 -9.06 -5.44 0.88
C SER A 18 -7.73 -6.12 1.25
N PHE A 19 -6.83 -5.37 1.89
CA PHE A 19 -5.53 -5.92 2.29
C PHE A 19 -5.67 -6.98 3.39
N GLN A 20 -6.74 -6.93 4.18
CA GLN A 20 -7.07 -7.93 5.21
C GLN A 20 -7.36 -9.31 4.60
N GLN A 21 -7.62 -9.39 3.29
CA GLN A 21 -7.76 -10.66 2.60
C GLN A 21 -6.40 -11.27 2.23
N LEU A 22 -5.28 -10.57 2.39
CA LEU A 22 -3.93 -11.13 2.19
C LEU A 22 -3.52 -12.01 3.38
N ASN A 23 -2.54 -12.89 3.18
CA ASN A 23 -1.93 -13.63 4.28
C ASN A 23 -1.28 -12.63 5.26
N GLU A 24 -1.51 -12.81 6.56
CA GLU A 24 -0.93 -11.96 7.60
C GLU A 24 0.60 -11.89 7.53
N HIS A 25 1.27 -12.98 7.15
CA HIS A 25 2.72 -13.00 6.96
C HIS A 25 3.16 -12.06 5.84
N THR A 26 2.41 -11.98 4.74
CA THR A 26 2.70 -11.04 3.65
C THR A 26 2.64 -9.59 4.13
N LEU A 27 1.66 -9.26 4.99
CA LEU A 27 1.56 -7.91 5.55
C LEU A 27 2.75 -7.61 6.49
N LYS A 28 3.13 -8.57 7.34
CA LYS A 28 4.30 -8.44 8.23
C LYS A 28 5.61 -8.27 7.44
N GLU A 29 5.78 -8.99 6.34
CA GLU A 29 6.95 -8.87 5.46
C GLU A 29 7.02 -7.48 4.81
N ILE A 30 5.90 -6.96 4.31
CA ILE A 30 5.83 -5.61 3.74
C ILE A 30 6.18 -4.55 4.80
N GLU A 31 5.64 -4.70 6.02
CA GLU A 31 5.94 -3.79 7.13
C GLU A 31 7.43 -3.85 7.50
N HIS A 32 7.97 -5.05 7.67
CA HIS A 32 9.37 -5.25 8.01
C HIS A 32 10.29 -4.64 6.95
N PHE A 33 10.01 -4.90 5.67
CA PHE A 33 10.76 -4.31 4.55
C PHE A 33 10.84 -2.79 4.67
N PHE A 34 9.71 -2.09 4.89
CA PHE A 34 9.72 -0.63 5.00
C PHE A 34 10.38 -0.10 6.27
N ARG A 35 10.42 -0.89 7.34
CA ARG A 35 11.10 -0.52 8.58
C ARG A 35 12.62 -0.53 8.41
N VAL A 36 13.15 -1.53 7.72
CA VAL A 36 14.60 -1.78 7.69
C VAL A 36 15.30 -1.30 6.41
N TYR A 37 14.59 -1.08 5.29
CA TYR A 37 15.25 -0.78 4.00
C TYR A 37 16.11 0.50 3.98
N LYS A 38 15.95 1.39 4.96
CA LYS A 38 16.69 2.65 5.09
C LYS A 38 17.65 2.71 6.27
N GLU A 39 17.86 1.60 6.97
CA GLU A 39 18.78 1.57 8.10
C GLU A 39 20.21 1.95 7.69
N LEU A 40 20.67 1.52 6.51
CA LEU A 40 21.98 1.90 5.96
C LEU A 40 22.10 3.39 5.59
N GLU A 41 20.97 4.09 5.45
CA GLU A 41 20.94 5.55 5.24
C GLU A 41 20.84 6.34 6.56
N GLU A 42 20.90 5.66 7.71
CA GLU A 42 20.67 6.24 9.05
C GLU A 42 19.31 6.95 9.18
N LYS A 43 18.32 6.53 8.38
CA LYS A 43 16.97 7.10 8.40
C LYS A 43 15.99 6.11 9.01
N ALA A 44 15.41 6.50 10.14
CA ALA A 44 14.29 5.77 10.72
C ALA A 44 13.02 5.95 9.88
N VAL A 45 12.30 4.86 9.65
CA VAL A 45 10.99 4.87 9.01
C VAL A 45 9.96 4.36 10.02
N GLU A 46 8.99 5.20 10.36
CA GLU A 46 7.87 4.82 11.21
C GLU A 46 6.68 4.38 10.34
N ILE A 47 6.06 3.26 10.71
CA ILE A 47 4.85 2.75 10.06
C ILE A 47 3.70 2.85 11.06
N HIS A 48 2.72 3.70 10.76
CA HIS A 48 1.61 3.96 11.69
C HIS A 48 0.48 2.93 11.57
N ARG A 49 -0.12 2.81 10.38
CA ARG A 49 -1.24 1.90 10.12
C ARG A 49 -1.40 1.58 8.65
N PHE A 50 -2.10 0.49 8.37
CA PHE A 50 -2.68 0.24 7.06
C PHE A 50 -4.00 1.01 6.93
N GLY A 51 -4.15 1.78 5.86
CA GLY A 51 -5.42 2.37 5.47
C GLY A 51 -6.28 1.38 4.70
N ASP A 52 -7.59 1.61 4.68
CA ASP A 52 -8.49 0.78 3.87
C ASP A 52 -8.43 1.10 2.36
N ARG A 53 -9.24 0.39 1.58
CA ARG A 53 -9.30 0.57 0.13
C ARG A 53 -9.80 1.97 -0.25
N ASP A 54 -10.74 2.53 0.50
CA ASP A 54 -11.38 3.78 0.14
C ASP A 54 -10.43 4.95 0.43
N GLU A 55 -9.70 4.91 1.55
CA GLU A 55 -8.59 5.82 1.83
C GLU A 55 -7.53 5.80 0.72
N ALA A 56 -7.17 4.61 0.23
CA ALA A 56 -6.23 4.45 -0.88
C ALA A 56 -6.76 5.08 -2.19
N ILE A 57 -8.06 4.93 -2.48
CA ILE A 57 -8.70 5.53 -3.65
C ILE A 57 -8.73 7.06 -3.54
N GLU A 58 -9.08 7.61 -2.38
CA GLU A 58 -9.07 9.06 -2.14
C GLU A 58 -7.66 9.63 -2.29
N LEU A 59 -6.64 8.92 -1.81
CA LEU A 59 -5.25 9.33 -1.99
C LEU A 59 -4.85 9.39 -3.48
N ILE A 60 -5.23 8.38 -4.27
CA ILE A 60 -5.00 8.38 -5.71
C ILE A 60 -5.74 9.55 -6.37
N ARG A 61 -7.01 9.79 -6.02
CA ARG A 61 -7.80 10.91 -6.55
C ARG A 61 -7.19 12.26 -6.24
N LYS A 62 -6.62 12.42 -5.04
CA LYS A 62 -6.00 13.68 -4.59
C LYS A 62 -4.72 14.02 -5.36
N TYR A 63 -3.89 13.02 -5.67
CA TYR A 63 -2.56 13.23 -6.26
C TYR A 63 -2.46 12.90 -7.75
N ARG A 64 -3.49 12.35 -8.36
CA ARG A 64 -3.51 12.12 -9.81
C ARG A 64 -3.51 13.45 -10.57
N THR A 65 -2.69 13.54 -11.60
CA THR A 65 -2.47 14.77 -12.38
C THR A 65 -3.18 14.75 -13.73
N ASP A 66 -3.79 13.62 -14.10
CA ASP A 66 -4.50 13.41 -15.35
C ASP A 66 -5.91 14.02 -15.36
N VAL A 67 -6.39 14.49 -14.20
CA VAL A 67 -7.67 15.16 -14.06
C VAL A 67 -7.40 16.62 -13.71
N VAL A 68 -7.86 17.54 -14.56
CA VAL A 68 -7.87 18.96 -14.24
C VAL A 68 -8.85 19.14 -13.08
N GLN A 69 -8.34 19.47 -11.89
CA GLN A 69 -9.20 19.87 -10.78
C GLN A 69 -9.97 21.13 -11.22
N PRO A 70 -11.31 21.14 -11.14
CA PRO A 70 -12.09 22.34 -11.46
C PRO A 70 -11.79 23.49 -10.50
#